data_AF-A0AAD5MGW9-F1
#
_entry.id   AF-A0AAD5MGW9-F1
#
_cell.length_a   1.000
_cell.length_b   1.000
_cell.length_c   1.000
_cell.angle_alpha   90.00
_cell.angle_beta   90.00
_cell.angle_gamma   90.00
#
_symmetry.space_group_name_H-M   'P 1'
#
loop_
_entity.id
_entity.type
_entity.pdbx_description
1 polymer ?
#
loop_
_entity_poly.entity_id
_entity_poly.type
_entity_poly.pdbx_seq_one_letter_code
_entity_poly.pdbx_strand_id
1 'polypeptide(L)'
;MELMMDQPLRKPMSDLQWKTEFSGLQGIAGTDVAKEASDIILTDDNFTSIVKAVMWGRNVYDSISKFLQFQLTVNIVAVLTAFIGAVTVSDSPLKAVHMLWINLIMDTLASLALATEVPTDELLTRKPYGRKKSLISRTMMKNILCHALYQLVILLTIFYYGDRLFDIKSGLYAPLFAPPSQHFTIVFNAFVMMTLFNEVNARKVHNERNVFKGLISNRVFCIIWLSTFIGQILITQFGGAWFSTAPLNKSQWLVCLVLGLSTLIWGQVVATIPSKKLPRNWKVGRGEVEPTVLLMNRDHQPRSRALTARRTGKSLWMRGMFLMAQHDSAENKAEELFILDRSACSTQMLCEV
;
A
#
# COMPACT_ATOMS: atom_id res chain seq x y z
N MET A 1 41.62 -65.12 22.91
CA MET A 1 41.08 -63.96 23.64
C MET A 1 40.93 -62.83 22.63
N GLU A 2 39.86 -62.77 21.83
CA GLU A 2 38.52 -62.28 22.22
C GLU A 2 38.52 -60.74 22.32
N LEU A 3 37.68 -59.90 21.70
CA LEU A 3 36.60 -59.95 20.69
C LEU A 3 36.33 -58.47 20.27
N MET A 4 35.84 -58.26 19.05
CA MET A 4 34.76 -57.32 18.61
C MET A 4 34.95 -55.79 18.45
N MET A 5 34.53 -55.33 17.25
CA MET A 5 33.81 -54.07 16.88
C MET A 5 34.59 -52.73 17.01
N ASP A 6 34.64 -51.77 16.07
CA ASP A 6 33.60 -51.23 15.18
C ASP A 6 34.22 -50.42 13.98
N GLN A 7 33.45 -50.21 12.90
CA GLN A 7 33.80 -49.62 11.59
C GLN A 7 33.50 -48.07 11.50
N PRO A 8 33.76 -47.36 10.36
CA PRO A 8 34.33 -46.00 10.33
C PRO A 8 33.33 -44.83 10.23
N LEU A 9 33.68 -43.69 10.84
CA LEU A 9 32.93 -42.44 10.72
C LEU A 9 33.32 -41.64 9.46
N ARG A 10 32.46 -41.80 8.46
CA ARG A 10 32.27 -41.05 7.22
C ARG A 10 32.27 -39.53 7.48
N LYS A 11 33.31 -38.80 7.05
CA LYS A 11 33.27 -37.32 7.03
C LYS A 11 32.21 -36.83 6.02
N PRO A 12 31.39 -35.82 6.36
CA PRO A 12 30.32 -35.36 5.48
C PRO A 12 30.88 -34.68 4.23
N MET A 13 30.43 -35.19 3.09
CA MET A 13 30.73 -34.77 1.72
C MET A 13 29.94 -33.49 1.34
N SER A 14 30.02 -32.44 2.17
CA SER A 14 29.36 -31.13 1.95
C SER A 14 30.33 -29.99 1.70
N ASP A 15 31.59 -30.13 2.12
CA ASP A 15 32.60 -29.06 2.00
C ASP A 15 33.44 -29.15 0.72
N LEU A 16 33.36 -30.28 0.00
CA LEU A 16 34.08 -30.49 -1.27
C LEU A 16 33.33 -29.96 -2.51
N GLN A 17 32.06 -29.55 -2.38
CA GLN A 17 31.24 -29.17 -3.53
C GLN A 17 31.30 -27.66 -3.87
N TRP A 18 31.82 -26.83 -2.96
CA TRP A 18 31.95 -25.38 -3.20
C TRP A 18 33.25 -24.95 -3.90
N LYS A 19 34.20 -25.89 -4.12
CA LYS A 19 35.51 -25.56 -4.70
C LYS A 19 35.72 -25.98 -6.14
N THR A 20 34.71 -26.52 -6.83
CA THR A 20 34.91 -27.18 -8.14
C THR A 20 34.13 -26.61 -9.32
N GLU A 21 33.42 -25.47 -9.20
CA GLU A 21 32.69 -24.90 -10.34
C GLU A 21 32.92 -23.38 -10.50
N PHE A 22 34.19 -22.97 -10.41
CA PHE A 22 34.68 -21.75 -11.07
C PHE A 22 35.35 -22.08 -12.43
N SER A 23 35.14 -23.30 -12.93
CA SER A 23 35.49 -23.74 -14.28
C SER A 23 34.30 -23.40 -15.17
N GLY A 24 34.48 -22.40 -16.04
CA GLY A 24 33.41 -21.75 -16.78
C GLY A 24 32.46 -22.70 -17.50
N LEU A 25 31.16 -22.47 -17.30
CA LEU A 25 30.13 -22.87 -18.24
C LEU A 25 29.27 -21.65 -18.55
N GLN A 26 29.66 -21.05 -19.67
CA GLN A 26 28.81 -20.27 -20.56
C GLN A 26 27.45 -21.00 -20.68
N GLY A 27 26.34 -20.42 -20.24
CA GLY A 27 24.94 -20.85 -20.40
C GLY A 27 24.33 -21.08 -21.81
N ILE A 28 25.11 -21.27 -22.88
CA ILE A 28 24.76 -22.22 -23.96
C ILE A 28 25.06 -23.67 -23.53
N ALA A 29 26.05 -23.85 -22.65
CA ALA A 29 26.62 -25.11 -22.16
C ALA A 29 26.18 -25.50 -20.73
N GLY A 30 25.09 -24.92 -20.21
CA GLY A 30 24.48 -25.41 -18.96
C GLY A 30 23.72 -26.72 -19.19
N THR A 31 23.94 -27.73 -18.35
CA THR A 31 23.16 -28.98 -18.42
C THR A 31 21.69 -28.71 -18.14
N ASP A 32 20.78 -29.44 -18.80
CA ASP A 32 19.32 -29.20 -18.65
C ASP A 32 18.86 -29.39 -17.20
N VAL A 33 19.52 -30.27 -16.45
CA VAL A 33 19.31 -30.45 -15.01
C VAL A 33 19.67 -29.19 -14.22
N ALA A 34 20.76 -28.50 -14.58
CA ALA A 34 21.14 -27.23 -13.92
C ALA A 34 20.16 -26.10 -14.27
N LYS A 35 19.65 -26.07 -15.51
CA LYS A 35 18.62 -25.10 -15.92
C LYS A 35 17.32 -25.30 -15.16
N GLU A 36 16.84 -26.54 -15.06
CA GLU A 36 15.63 -26.88 -14.30
C GLU A 36 15.75 -26.65 -12.79
N ALA A 37 16.97 -26.75 -12.25
CA ALA A 37 17.23 -26.51 -10.82
C ALA A 37 17.44 -25.03 -10.46
N SER A 38 17.57 -24.12 -11.44
CA SER A 38 17.92 -22.71 -11.21
C SER A 38 16.72 -21.77 -11.22
N ASP A 39 16.68 -20.81 -10.28
CA ASP A 39 15.62 -19.78 -10.22
C ASP A 39 15.79 -18.69 -11.30
N ILE A 40 17.00 -18.48 -11.79
CA ILE A 40 17.35 -17.47 -12.81
C ILE A 40 18.35 -18.09 -13.79
N ILE A 41 18.00 -18.12 -15.07
CA ILE A 41 18.85 -18.60 -16.17
C ILE A 41 19.39 -17.39 -16.94
N LEU A 42 20.71 -17.34 -17.13
CA LEU A 42 21.34 -16.35 -18.03
C LEU A 42 21.23 -16.86 -19.47
N THR A 43 20.76 -16.00 -20.37
CA THR A 43 20.59 -16.35 -21.79
C THR A 43 21.82 -16.00 -22.65
N ASP A 44 22.69 -15.13 -22.15
CA ASP A 44 23.82 -14.53 -22.89
C ASP A 44 25.18 -14.73 -22.21
N ASP A 45 25.22 -15.53 -21.14
CA ASP A 45 26.43 -16.01 -20.45
C ASP A 45 27.36 -14.93 -19.94
N ASN A 46 26.83 -13.71 -19.82
CA ASN A 46 27.60 -12.53 -19.50
C ASN A 46 27.45 -12.21 -18.01
N PHE A 47 28.57 -12.02 -17.32
CA PHE A 47 28.58 -11.51 -15.94
C PHE A 47 27.86 -10.16 -15.80
N THR A 48 27.80 -9.37 -16.88
CA THR A 48 27.03 -8.13 -16.94
C THR A 48 25.53 -8.36 -16.69
N SER A 49 24.99 -9.50 -17.13
CA SER A 49 23.58 -9.85 -16.93
C SER A 49 23.26 -10.14 -15.46
N ILE A 50 24.23 -10.66 -14.69
CA ILE A 50 24.11 -10.81 -13.24
C ILE A 50 24.03 -9.43 -12.57
N VAL A 51 24.89 -8.49 -12.96
CA VAL A 51 24.86 -7.12 -12.39
C VAL A 51 23.53 -6.43 -12.70
N LYS A 52 23.01 -6.58 -13.93
CA LYS A 52 21.69 -6.07 -14.32
C LYS A 52 20.57 -6.71 -13.50
N ALA A 53 20.61 -8.04 -13.30
CA ALA A 53 19.61 -8.74 -12.48
C ALA A 53 19.60 -8.23 -11.04
N VAL A 54 20.78 -8.01 -10.44
CA VAL A 54 20.90 -7.41 -9.09
C VAL A 54 20.36 -5.99 -9.07
N MET A 55 20.66 -5.17 -10.09
CA MET A 55 20.15 -3.80 -10.20
C MET A 55 18.61 -3.78 -10.23
N TRP A 56 17.99 -4.65 -11.04
CA TRP A 56 16.54 -4.81 -11.11
C TRP A 56 15.94 -5.30 -9.79
N GLY A 57 16.56 -6.28 -9.12
CA GLY A 57 16.10 -6.74 -7.81
C GLY A 57 16.09 -5.65 -6.75
N ARG A 58 17.11 -4.77 -6.75
CA ARG A 58 17.16 -3.60 -5.86
C ARG A 58 16.10 -2.56 -6.20
N ASN A 59 15.84 -2.35 -7.48
CA ASN A 59 14.80 -1.44 -7.94
C ASN A 59 13.40 -1.89 -7.49
N VAL A 60 13.09 -3.19 -7.61
CA VAL A 60 11.82 -3.77 -7.15
C VAL A 60 11.62 -3.54 -5.65
N TYR A 61 12.66 -3.75 -4.83
CA TYR A 61 12.58 -3.51 -3.38
C TYR A 61 12.28 -2.04 -3.05
N ASP A 62 12.95 -1.11 -3.73
CA ASP A 62 12.71 0.33 -3.56
C ASP A 62 11.30 0.72 -4.03
N SER A 63 10.81 0.16 -5.14
CA SER A 63 9.44 0.39 -5.63
C SER A 63 8.36 -0.11 -4.67
N ILE A 64 8.54 -1.30 -4.08
CA ILE A 64 7.65 -1.82 -3.03
C ILE A 64 7.67 -0.89 -1.80
N SER A 65 8.85 -0.41 -1.41
CA SER A 65 8.97 0.49 -0.27
C SER A 65 8.28 1.85 -0.52
N LYS A 66 8.39 2.42 -1.73
CA LYS A 66 7.67 3.65 -2.14
C LYS A 66 6.16 3.44 -2.08
N PHE A 67 5.68 2.34 -2.66
CA PHE A 67 4.26 1.99 -2.66
C PHE A 67 3.72 1.83 -1.24
N LEU A 68 4.41 1.09 -0.37
CA LEU A 68 4.01 0.94 1.02
C LEU A 68 3.99 2.28 1.78
N GLN A 69 4.92 3.19 1.49
CA GLN A 69 4.95 4.50 2.15
C GLN A 69 3.68 5.30 1.80
N PHE A 70 3.32 5.29 0.53
CA PHE A 70 2.15 5.96 0.02
C PHE A 70 0.86 5.34 0.59
N GLN A 71 0.69 4.02 0.44
CA GLN A 71 -0.51 3.30 0.86
C GLN A 71 -0.77 3.43 2.36
N LEU A 72 0.27 3.25 3.19
CA LEU A 72 0.12 3.35 4.63
C LEU A 72 -0.27 4.76 5.07
N THR A 73 0.25 5.80 4.40
CA THR A 73 -0.11 7.19 4.71
C THR A 73 -1.60 7.43 4.45
N VAL A 74 -2.08 7.04 3.26
CA VAL A 74 -3.48 7.24 2.84
C VAL A 74 -4.43 6.44 3.73
N ASN A 75 -4.10 5.17 4.02
CA ASN A 75 -4.93 4.30 4.86
C ASN A 75 -5.04 4.84 6.29
N ILE A 76 -3.93 5.31 6.88
CA ILE A 76 -3.96 5.90 8.22
C ILE A 76 -4.88 7.13 8.25
N VAL A 77 -4.77 8.02 7.27
CA VAL A 77 -5.60 9.23 7.19
C VAL A 77 -7.07 8.87 6.98
N ALA A 78 -7.37 7.94 6.08
CA ALA A 78 -8.73 7.51 5.78
C ALA A 78 -9.42 6.92 7.02
N VAL A 79 -8.74 6.01 7.73
CA VAL A 79 -9.27 5.37 8.94
C VAL A 79 -9.45 6.39 10.08
N LEU A 80 -8.44 7.21 10.35
CA LEU A 80 -8.53 8.22 11.42
C LEU A 80 -9.62 9.26 11.14
N THR A 81 -9.75 9.69 9.90
CA THR A 81 -10.76 10.69 9.53
C THR A 81 -12.17 10.10 9.60
N ALA A 82 -12.38 8.88 9.11
CA ALA A 82 -13.66 8.19 9.24
C ALA A 82 -14.04 7.98 10.72
N PHE A 83 -13.07 7.57 11.54
CA PHE A 83 -13.27 7.38 12.98
C PHE A 83 -13.64 8.69 13.69
N ILE A 84 -12.86 9.76 13.48
CA ILE A 84 -13.12 11.06 14.12
C ILE A 84 -14.45 11.66 13.64
N GLY A 85 -14.76 11.53 12.35
CA GLY A 85 -16.04 11.94 11.78
C GLY A 85 -17.23 11.23 12.42
N ALA A 86 -17.18 9.90 12.47
CA ALA A 86 -18.23 9.09 13.07
C ALA A 86 -18.45 9.40 14.56
N VAL A 87 -17.37 9.65 15.33
CA VAL A 87 -17.48 9.97 16.76
C VAL A 87 -18.08 11.36 17.01
N THR A 88 -17.80 12.33 16.14
CA THR A 88 -18.16 13.73 16.41
C THR A 88 -19.48 14.16 15.78
N VAL A 89 -19.80 13.63 14.60
CA VAL A 89 -20.97 14.05 13.80
C VAL A 89 -21.94 12.88 13.59
N SER A 90 -21.59 11.67 14.03
CA SER A 90 -22.36 10.44 13.74
C SER A 90 -22.56 10.16 12.25
N ASP A 91 -21.77 10.83 11.39
CA ASP A 91 -21.71 10.60 9.94
C ASP A 91 -20.24 10.66 9.48
N SER A 92 -19.91 9.90 8.44
CA SER A 92 -18.55 9.83 7.92
C SER A 92 -18.32 10.93 6.88
N PRO A 93 -17.20 11.69 6.97
CA PRO A 93 -16.83 12.69 5.96
C PRO A 93 -16.64 12.14 4.56
N LEU A 94 -16.40 10.83 4.44
CA LEU A 94 -16.21 10.12 3.18
C LEU A 94 -17.26 9.02 3.07
N LYS A 95 -18.05 9.07 2.00
CA LYS A 95 -19.05 8.04 1.68
C LYS A 95 -18.36 6.75 1.22
N ALA A 96 -19.05 5.62 1.31
CA ALA A 96 -18.54 4.32 0.85
C ALA A 96 -18.04 4.36 -0.61
N VAL A 97 -18.78 5.04 -1.50
CA VAL A 97 -18.40 5.20 -2.91
C VAL A 97 -17.11 6.02 -3.09
N HIS A 98 -16.89 7.04 -2.24
CA HIS A 98 -15.65 7.81 -2.24
C HIS A 98 -14.46 6.96 -1.82
N MET A 99 -14.62 6.16 -0.77
CA MET A 99 -13.59 5.22 -0.31
C MET A 99 -13.26 4.17 -1.37
N LEU A 100 -14.26 3.66 -2.09
CA LEU A 100 -14.06 2.74 -3.22
C LEU A 100 -13.20 3.38 -4.32
N TRP A 101 -13.54 4.61 -4.72
CA TRP A 101 -12.78 5.36 -5.73
C TRP A 101 -11.33 5.58 -5.32
N ILE A 102 -11.13 6.00 -4.07
CA ILE A 102 -9.81 6.23 -3.49
C ILE A 102 -9.03 4.92 -3.53
N ASN A 103 -9.55 3.81 -3.02
CA ASN A 103 -8.83 2.53 -3.03
C ASN A 103 -8.54 2.04 -4.46
N LEU A 104 -9.48 2.20 -5.39
CA LEU A 104 -9.27 1.79 -6.77
C LEU A 104 -8.08 2.53 -7.40
N ILE A 105 -8.05 3.86 -7.29
CA ILE A 105 -7.00 4.66 -7.90
C ILE A 105 -5.68 4.57 -7.12
N MET A 106 -5.75 4.68 -5.81
CA MET A 106 -4.58 4.82 -4.94
C MET A 106 -3.85 3.49 -4.76
N ASP A 107 -4.56 2.36 -4.76
CA ASP A 107 -3.93 1.07 -4.52
C ASP A 107 -3.47 0.45 -5.84
N THR A 108 -4.32 0.49 -6.87
CA THR A 108 -4.03 -0.21 -8.13
C THR A 108 -3.24 0.63 -9.12
N LEU A 109 -3.66 1.89 -9.37
CA LEU A 109 -2.99 2.73 -10.35
C LEU A 109 -1.69 3.31 -9.80
N ALA A 110 -1.65 3.72 -8.53
CA ALA A 110 -0.41 4.23 -7.94
C ALA A 110 0.63 3.13 -7.73
N SER A 111 0.23 1.88 -7.40
CA SER A 111 1.19 0.76 -7.36
C SER A 111 1.80 0.50 -8.74
N LEU A 112 1.00 0.55 -9.80
CA LEU A 112 1.50 0.45 -11.18
C LEU A 112 2.43 1.61 -11.55
N ALA A 113 2.08 2.84 -11.18
CA ALA A 113 2.87 4.03 -11.45
C ALA A 113 4.24 3.99 -10.75
N LEU A 114 4.27 3.52 -9.49
CA LEU A 114 5.50 3.41 -8.68
C LEU A 114 6.33 2.16 -9.00
N ALA A 115 5.70 1.07 -9.46
CA ALA A 115 6.40 -0.15 -9.86
C ALA A 115 7.14 -0.02 -11.19
N THR A 116 6.69 0.87 -12.08
CA THR A 116 7.25 1.07 -13.44
C THR A 116 8.45 2.01 -13.50
N GLU A 117 9.00 2.42 -12.36
CA GLU A 117 10.24 3.21 -12.35
C GLU A 117 11.43 2.40 -12.86
N VAL A 118 12.18 2.99 -13.80
CA VAL A 118 13.41 2.37 -14.33
C VAL A 118 14.54 2.41 -13.30
N PRO A 119 15.39 1.37 -13.26
CA PRO A 119 16.53 1.34 -12.35
C PRO A 119 17.53 2.46 -12.67
N THR A 120 18.21 2.95 -11.65
CA THR A 120 19.29 3.95 -11.78
C THR A 120 20.61 3.37 -11.28
N ASP A 121 21.73 3.78 -11.89
CA ASP A 121 23.06 3.28 -11.51
C ASP A 121 23.46 3.67 -10.08
N GLU A 122 22.85 4.74 -9.55
CA GLU A 122 22.97 5.15 -8.15
C GLU A 122 22.52 4.05 -7.17
N LEU A 123 21.70 3.09 -7.62
CA LEU A 123 21.32 1.94 -6.80
C LEU A 123 22.54 1.07 -6.49
N LEU A 124 23.45 0.86 -7.43
CA LEU A 124 24.58 -0.07 -7.26
C LEU A 124 25.63 0.45 -6.28
N THR A 125 25.77 1.77 -6.12
CA THR A 125 26.76 2.39 -5.22
C THR A 125 26.40 2.24 -3.74
N ARG A 126 25.14 1.94 -3.43
CA ARG A 126 24.66 1.78 -2.05
C ARG A 126 24.99 0.39 -1.51
N LYS A 127 25.29 0.29 -0.21
CA LYS A 127 25.47 -1.00 0.48
C LYS A 127 24.21 -1.88 0.37
N PRO A 128 24.35 -3.21 0.28
CA PRO A 128 23.21 -4.11 0.17
C PRO A 128 22.31 -4.04 1.42
N TYR A 129 21.02 -4.26 1.23
CA TYR A 129 20.07 -4.35 2.35
C TYR A 129 20.39 -5.60 3.19
N GLY A 130 20.56 -5.41 4.50
CA GLY A 130 20.82 -6.54 5.40
C GLY A 130 19.57 -7.40 5.58
N ARG A 131 19.74 -8.73 5.63
CA ARG A 131 18.64 -9.71 5.78
C ARG A 131 17.73 -9.47 6.99
N LYS A 132 18.27 -8.85 8.06
CA LYS A 132 17.56 -8.55 9.32
C LYS A 132 16.98 -7.13 9.39
N LYS A 133 16.96 -6.37 8.29
CA LYS A 133 16.46 -4.99 8.27
C LYS A 133 14.97 -4.98 7.96
N SER A 134 14.17 -4.32 8.80
CA SER A 134 12.74 -4.10 8.55
C SER A 134 12.53 -3.39 7.21
N LEU A 135 11.49 -3.80 6.47
CA LEU A 135 11.06 -3.21 5.20
C LEU A 135 10.71 -1.72 5.38
N ILE A 136 10.09 -1.38 6.51
CA ILE A 136 9.75 0.00 6.85
C ILE A 136 10.92 0.61 7.63
N SER A 137 11.66 1.49 6.95
CA SER A 137 12.75 2.26 7.56
C SER A 137 12.22 3.33 8.51
N ARG A 138 13.04 3.75 9.48
CA ARG A 138 12.69 4.86 10.40
C ARG A 138 12.44 6.18 9.68
N THR A 139 13.17 6.45 8.60
CA THR A 139 12.93 7.63 7.76
C THR A 139 11.58 7.54 7.03
N MET A 140 11.20 6.35 6.59
CA MET A 140 9.91 6.09 5.94
C MET A 140 8.75 6.26 6.94
N MET A 141 8.87 5.70 8.15
CA MET A 141 7.88 5.89 9.22
C MET A 141 7.71 7.36 9.60
N LYS A 142 8.81 8.12 9.70
CA LYS A 142 8.76 9.58 9.90
C LYS A 142 7.92 10.25 8.81
N ASN A 143 8.22 9.96 7.56
CA ASN A 143 7.53 10.56 6.42
C ASN A 143 6.03 10.20 6.46
N ILE A 144 5.69 8.92 6.69
CA ILE A 144 4.30 8.45 6.83
C ILE A 144 3.56 9.24 7.91
N LEU A 145 4.10 9.30 9.13
CA LEU A 145 3.44 9.97 10.25
C LEU A 145 3.31 11.48 10.04
N CYS A 146 4.35 12.14 9.53
CA CYS A 146 4.32 13.59 9.28
C CYS A 146 3.36 13.97 8.16
N HIS A 147 3.25 13.17 7.09
CA HIS A 147 2.28 13.40 6.03
C HIS A 147 0.86 13.06 6.47
N ALA A 148 0.68 11.95 7.21
CA ALA A 148 -0.61 11.56 7.73
C ALA A 148 -1.18 12.61 8.70
N LEU A 149 -0.36 13.10 9.64
CA LEU A 149 -0.78 14.16 10.56
C LEU A 149 -1.15 15.44 9.83
N TYR A 150 -0.37 15.85 8.82
CA TYR A 150 -0.64 17.04 8.02
C TYR A 150 -1.97 16.94 7.27
N GLN A 151 -2.19 15.83 6.56
CA GLN A 151 -3.43 15.59 5.83
C GLN A 151 -4.63 15.50 6.78
N LEU A 152 -4.47 14.83 7.92
CA LEU A 152 -5.52 14.72 8.94
C LEU A 152 -5.93 16.10 9.48
N VAL A 153 -4.97 16.96 9.83
CA VAL A 153 -5.27 18.30 10.36
C VAL A 153 -6.01 19.14 9.32
N ILE A 154 -5.56 19.15 8.06
CA ILE A 154 -6.22 19.90 7.00
C ILE A 154 -7.63 19.35 6.73
N LEU A 155 -7.76 18.03 6.63
CA LEU A 155 -9.03 17.39 6.30
C LEU A 155 -10.07 17.62 7.41
N LEU A 156 -9.67 17.49 8.68
CA LEU A 156 -10.54 17.83 9.82
C LEU A 156 -10.86 19.33 9.87
N THR A 157 -9.91 20.20 9.52
CA THR A 157 -10.16 21.66 9.46
C THR A 157 -11.24 21.98 8.42
N ILE A 158 -11.15 21.41 7.22
CA ILE A 158 -12.17 21.60 6.17
C ILE A 158 -13.48 20.93 6.57
N PHE A 159 -13.41 19.79 7.25
CA PHE A 159 -14.59 19.10 7.73
C PHE A 159 -15.38 19.94 8.74
N TYR A 160 -14.75 20.48 9.78
CA TYR A 160 -15.47 21.27 10.80
C TYR A 160 -15.69 22.74 10.43
N TYR A 161 -14.73 23.38 9.76
CA TYR A 161 -14.76 24.82 9.47
C TYR A 161 -15.01 25.14 7.99
N GLY A 162 -15.28 24.12 7.16
CA GLY A 162 -15.50 24.31 5.72
C GLY A 162 -16.74 25.15 5.41
N ASP A 163 -17.74 25.16 6.29
CA ASP A 163 -18.91 26.01 6.18
C ASP A 163 -18.56 27.50 6.27
N ARG A 164 -17.75 27.89 7.25
CA ARG A 164 -17.28 29.27 7.47
C ARG A 164 -16.19 29.68 6.50
N LEU A 165 -15.32 28.75 6.09
CA LEU A 165 -14.21 29.04 5.18
C LEU A 165 -14.67 29.27 3.73
N PHE A 166 -15.73 28.60 3.30
CA PHE A 166 -16.23 28.67 1.93
C PHE A 166 -17.59 29.36 1.79
N ASP A 167 -18.17 29.83 2.90
CA ASP A 167 -19.50 30.46 2.98
C ASP A 167 -20.60 29.59 2.36
N ILE A 168 -20.59 28.29 2.71
CA ILE A 168 -21.53 27.28 2.19
C ILE A 168 -22.40 26.78 3.34
N LYS A 169 -23.66 26.46 3.06
CA LYS A 169 -24.55 25.76 4.00
C LYS A 169 -23.88 24.48 4.52
N SER A 170 -23.72 24.39 5.84
CA SER A 170 -23.08 23.25 6.49
C SER A 170 -23.82 21.95 6.16
N GLY A 171 -23.07 20.95 5.67
CA GLY A 171 -23.60 19.61 5.42
C GLY A 171 -23.69 18.73 6.67
N LEU A 172 -23.07 19.16 7.78
CA LEU A 172 -22.85 18.37 9.01
C LEU A 172 -24.11 17.93 9.76
N TYR A 173 -25.30 18.42 9.43
CA TYR A 173 -26.56 18.08 10.10
C TYR A 173 -27.72 17.90 9.11
N ALA A 174 -27.39 17.62 7.86
CA ALA A 174 -28.41 17.41 6.84
C ALA A 174 -29.14 16.08 7.10
N PRO A 175 -30.48 16.01 6.95
CA PRO A 175 -31.22 14.77 7.13
C PRO A 175 -30.73 13.66 6.18
N LEU A 176 -30.95 12.39 6.53
CA LEU A 176 -30.43 11.19 5.86
C LEU A 176 -30.71 11.11 4.32
N PHE A 177 -31.64 11.92 3.80
CA PHE A 177 -32.00 12.05 2.38
C PHE A 177 -31.73 13.43 1.77
N ALA A 178 -30.90 14.25 2.40
CA ALA A 178 -30.55 15.56 1.88
C ALA A 178 -29.77 15.45 0.56
N PRO A 179 -29.92 16.42 -0.36
CA PRO A 179 -29.15 16.47 -1.60
C PRO A 179 -27.65 16.49 -1.30
N PRO A 180 -26.80 15.98 -2.22
CA PRO A 180 -25.35 15.91 -2.02
C PRO A 180 -24.81 17.29 -1.65
N SER A 181 -24.18 17.39 -0.48
CA SER A 181 -23.68 18.68 -0.01
C SER A 181 -22.37 19.02 -0.71
N GLN A 182 -22.25 20.28 -1.10
CA GLN A 182 -20.99 20.82 -1.62
C GLN A 182 -19.85 20.70 -0.59
N HIS A 183 -20.19 20.79 0.70
CA HIS A 183 -19.25 20.67 1.81
C HIS A 183 -18.54 19.31 1.84
N PHE A 184 -19.26 18.18 1.79
CA PHE A 184 -18.65 16.85 1.72
C PHE A 184 -17.86 16.64 0.41
N THR A 185 -18.31 17.27 -0.68
CA THR A 185 -17.59 17.17 -1.95
C THR A 185 -16.24 17.91 -1.91
N ILE A 186 -16.14 19.03 -1.19
CA ILE A 186 -14.87 19.75 -0.97
C ILE A 186 -13.93 18.91 -0.10
N VAL A 187 -14.44 18.26 0.95
CA VAL A 187 -13.64 17.35 1.80
C VAL A 187 -13.08 16.19 0.95
N PHE A 188 -13.94 15.55 0.15
CA PHE A 188 -13.52 14.49 -0.77
C PHE A 188 -12.48 14.98 -1.79
N ASN A 189 -12.73 16.12 -2.45
CA ASN A 189 -11.83 16.65 -3.47
C ASN A 189 -10.47 17.10 -2.89
N ALA A 190 -10.49 17.76 -1.73
CA ALA A 190 -9.27 18.13 -1.01
C ALA A 190 -8.47 16.90 -0.60
N PHE A 191 -9.13 15.84 -0.13
CA PHE A 191 -8.46 14.58 0.20
C PHE A 191 -7.75 13.99 -1.02
N VAL A 192 -8.48 13.78 -2.13
CA VAL A 192 -7.89 13.21 -3.36
C VAL A 192 -6.76 14.08 -3.92
N MET A 193 -6.89 15.41 -3.89
CA MET A 193 -5.80 16.29 -4.34
C MET A 193 -4.57 16.18 -3.44
N MET A 194 -4.74 16.23 -2.12
CA MET A 194 -3.63 16.06 -1.19
C MET A 194 -2.94 14.70 -1.33
N THR A 195 -3.70 13.65 -1.60
CA THR A 195 -3.13 12.31 -1.77
C THR A 195 -2.42 12.17 -3.12
N LEU A 196 -2.96 12.73 -4.20
CA LEU A 196 -2.33 12.74 -5.53
C LEU A 196 -0.97 13.47 -5.52
N PHE A 197 -0.86 14.59 -4.80
CA PHE A 197 0.43 15.28 -4.65
C PHE A 197 1.36 14.57 -3.66
N ASN A 198 0.83 13.88 -2.66
CA ASN A 198 1.63 13.04 -1.77
C ASN A 198 2.27 11.84 -2.50
N GLU A 199 1.65 11.34 -3.57
CA GLU A 199 2.22 10.29 -4.44
C GLU A 199 3.58 10.71 -5.01
N VAL A 200 3.66 11.96 -5.46
CA VAL A 200 4.89 12.56 -5.99
C VAL A 200 5.98 12.62 -4.92
N ASN A 201 5.64 12.96 -3.68
CA ASN A 201 6.59 12.92 -2.55
C ASN A 201 7.01 11.49 -2.18
N ALA A 202 6.09 10.52 -2.23
CA ALA A 202 6.34 9.14 -1.87
C ALA A 202 7.33 8.44 -2.82
N ARG A 203 7.47 8.95 -4.05
CA ARG A 203 8.47 8.52 -5.04
C ARG A 203 9.91 8.59 -4.53
N LYS A 204 10.23 9.52 -3.62
CA LYS A 204 11.58 9.72 -3.06
C LYS A 204 11.66 9.34 -1.59
N VAL A 205 11.95 8.07 -1.31
CA VAL A 205 12.02 7.53 0.07
C VAL A 205 13.34 7.85 0.78
N HIS A 206 14.42 8.12 0.02
CA HIS A 206 15.80 8.15 0.55
C HIS A 206 16.41 9.54 0.78
N ASN A 207 15.65 10.45 1.42
CA ASN A 207 16.16 11.80 1.77
C ASN A 207 16.69 12.61 0.56
N GLU A 208 16.24 12.26 -0.65
CA GLU A 208 16.58 12.98 -1.88
C GLU A 208 15.71 14.22 -1.98
N ARG A 209 16.34 15.39 -1.97
CA ARG A 209 15.65 16.70 -1.93
C ARG A 209 14.91 17.05 -3.23
N ASN A 210 15.28 16.42 -4.34
CA ASN A 210 14.74 16.75 -5.66
C ASN A 210 13.59 15.80 -6.04
N VAL A 211 12.37 16.13 -5.60
CA VAL A 211 11.16 15.36 -5.89
C VAL A 211 10.81 15.37 -7.38
N PHE A 212 11.14 16.45 -8.09
CA PHE A 212 10.87 16.61 -9.52
C PHE A 212 11.91 15.95 -10.45
N LYS A 213 13.08 15.53 -9.94
CA LYS A 213 14.13 14.94 -10.78
C LYS A 213 13.68 13.58 -11.28
N GLY A 214 13.54 13.46 -12.61
CA GLY A 214 13.10 12.22 -13.28
C GLY A 214 11.58 12.05 -13.30
N LEU A 215 10.79 13.05 -12.90
CA LEU A 215 9.32 12.98 -12.91
C LEU A 215 8.79 12.69 -14.32
N ILE A 216 9.17 13.57 -15.25
CA ILE A 216 8.76 13.56 -16.65
C ILE A 216 9.42 12.42 -17.45
N SER A 217 10.50 11.83 -16.93
CA SER A 217 11.17 10.71 -17.59
C SER A 217 10.33 9.42 -17.55
N ASN A 218 9.49 9.25 -16.53
CA ASN A 218 8.59 8.09 -16.45
C ASN A 218 7.22 8.45 -17.04
N ARG A 219 7.03 8.11 -18.32
CA ARG A 219 5.77 8.38 -19.05
C ARG A 219 4.56 7.69 -18.41
N VAL A 220 4.74 6.48 -17.87
CA VAL A 220 3.63 5.73 -17.24
C VAL A 220 3.15 6.46 -16.00
N PHE A 221 4.07 6.93 -15.16
CA PHE A 221 3.73 7.76 -14.00
C PHE A 221 2.96 9.01 -14.40
N CYS A 222 3.44 9.76 -15.41
CA CYS A 222 2.76 10.98 -15.86
C CYS A 222 1.36 10.70 -16.43
N ILE A 223 1.19 9.62 -17.21
CA ILE A 223 -0.11 9.23 -17.77
C ILE A 223 -1.09 8.90 -16.65
N ILE A 224 -0.68 8.08 -15.68
CA ILE A 224 -1.52 7.71 -14.55
C ILE A 224 -1.89 8.95 -13.74
N TRP A 225 -0.91 9.76 -13.35
CA TRP A 225 -1.13 10.98 -12.56
C TRP A 225 -2.07 11.99 -13.26
N LEU A 226 -1.91 12.19 -14.58
CA LEU A 226 -2.81 13.06 -15.34
C LEU A 226 -4.21 12.43 -15.49
N SER A 227 -4.29 11.12 -15.70
CA SER A 227 -5.57 10.42 -15.84
C SER A 227 -6.39 10.47 -14.55
N THR A 228 -5.76 10.34 -13.38
CA THR A 228 -6.42 10.41 -12.07
C THR A 228 -6.88 11.84 -11.77
N PHE A 229 -6.06 12.84 -12.13
CA PHE A 229 -6.43 14.24 -12.05
C PHE A 229 -7.66 14.59 -12.91
N ILE A 230 -7.66 14.18 -14.18
CA ILE A 230 -8.80 14.37 -15.09
C ILE A 230 -10.03 13.60 -14.59
N GLY A 231 -9.86 12.36 -14.16
CA GLY A 231 -10.93 11.54 -13.57
C GLY A 231 -11.58 12.22 -12.37
N GLN A 232 -10.78 12.86 -11.50
CA GLN A 232 -11.30 13.61 -10.37
C GLN A 232 -12.12 14.83 -10.79
N ILE A 233 -11.70 15.56 -11.83
CA ILE A 233 -12.47 16.67 -12.41
C ILE A 233 -13.82 16.16 -12.96
N LEU A 234 -13.82 15.05 -13.68
CA LEU A 234 -15.03 14.47 -14.25
C LEU A 234 -16.02 14.02 -13.16
N ILE A 235 -15.54 13.36 -12.10
CA ILE A 235 -16.39 12.91 -10.99
C ILE A 235 -16.96 14.07 -10.19
N THR A 236 -16.17 15.11 -9.93
CA THR A 236 -16.62 16.26 -9.14
C THR A 236 -17.60 17.14 -9.91
N GLN A 237 -17.46 17.24 -11.24
CA GLN A 237 -18.33 18.10 -12.06
C GLN A 237 -19.56 17.38 -12.65
N PHE A 238 -19.42 16.11 -13.03
CA PHE A 238 -20.46 15.34 -13.74
C PHE A 238 -20.92 14.08 -13.00
N GLY A 239 -20.20 13.65 -11.95
CA GLY A 239 -20.45 12.40 -11.24
C GLY A 239 -21.55 12.43 -10.18
N GLY A 240 -22.34 13.51 -10.09
CA GLY A 240 -23.20 13.77 -8.93
C GLY A 240 -24.23 12.68 -8.61
N ALA A 241 -24.83 12.04 -9.63
CA ALA A 241 -25.82 11.00 -9.43
C ALA A 241 -25.23 9.68 -8.88
N TRP A 242 -24.00 9.33 -9.24
CA TRP A 242 -23.37 8.06 -8.90
C TRP A 242 -22.44 8.18 -7.69
N PHE A 243 -21.72 9.29 -7.59
CA PHE A 243 -20.75 9.55 -6.53
C PHE A 243 -21.30 10.45 -5.42
N SER A 244 -22.58 10.85 -5.49
CA SER A 244 -23.19 11.78 -4.53
C SER A 244 -22.35 13.04 -4.32
N THR A 245 -21.81 13.59 -5.40
CA THR A 245 -21.01 14.82 -5.43
C THR A 245 -21.84 15.99 -5.93
N ALA A 246 -21.56 17.18 -5.44
CA ALA A 246 -22.12 18.42 -5.98
C ALA A 246 -21.05 19.18 -6.78
N PRO A 247 -21.41 19.87 -7.88
CA PRO A 247 -20.45 20.63 -8.66
C PRO A 247 -19.80 21.72 -7.81
N LEU A 248 -18.47 21.81 -7.88
CA LEU A 248 -17.68 22.81 -7.17
C LEU A 248 -17.48 24.07 -8.01
N ASN A 249 -17.39 25.21 -7.32
CA ASN A 249 -16.97 26.46 -7.94
C ASN A 249 -15.46 26.46 -8.25
N LYS A 250 -15.07 27.25 -9.26
CA LYS A 250 -13.65 27.40 -9.65
C LYS A 250 -12.75 27.85 -8.50
N SER A 251 -13.25 28.70 -7.59
CA SER A 251 -12.54 29.16 -6.40
C SER A 251 -12.29 28.02 -5.41
N GLN A 252 -13.30 27.20 -5.12
CA GLN A 252 -13.19 26.05 -4.22
C GLN A 252 -12.20 25.01 -4.78
N TRP A 253 -12.26 24.77 -6.09
CA TRP A 253 -11.34 23.85 -6.76
C TRP A 253 -9.89 24.37 -6.72
N LEU A 254 -9.69 25.67 -6.92
CA LEU A 254 -8.36 26.31 -6.77
C LEU A 254 -7.83 26.13 -5.33
N VAL A 255 -8.67 26.28 -4.32
CA VAL A 255 -8.25 26.06 -2.92
C VAL A 255 -7.86 24.59 -2.69
N CYS A 256 -8.65 23.62 -3.19
CA CYS A 256 -8.28 22.20 -3.12
C CYS A 256 -6.93 21.92 -3.81
N LEU A 257 -6.66 22.56 -4.94
CA LEU A 257 -5.37 22.46 -5.64
C LEU A 257 -4.22 23.05 -4.82
N VAL A 258 -4.41 24.24 -4.24
CA VAL A 258 -3.39 24.90 -3.41
C VAL A 258 -3.07 24.06 -2.18
N LEU A 259 -4.09 23.48 -1.54
CA LEU A 259 -3.91 22.52 -0.45
C LEU A 259 -3.18 21.26 -0.92
N GLY A 260 -3.49 20.77 -2.11
CA GLY A 260 -2.70 19.72 -2.77
C GLY A 260 -1.22 20.09 -2.89
N LEU A 261 -0.91 21.22 -3.52
CA LEU A 261 0.45 21.73 -3.70
C LEU A 261 1.18 21.98 -2.37
N SER A 262 0.45 22.38 -1.34
CA SER A 262 1.02 22.58 0.00
C SER A 262 1.61 21.29 0.58
N THR A 263 1.08 20.11 0.21
CA THR A 263 1.66 18.82 0.63
C THR A 263 3.05 18.59 0.03
N LEU A 264 3.34 19.09 -1.17
CA LEU A 264 4.68 19.04 -1.77
C LEU A 264 5.67 19.88 -0.96
N ILE A 265 5.26 21.10 -0.60
CA ILE A 265 6.07 22.00 0.24
C ILE A 265 6.31 21.35 1.61
N TRP A 266 5.27 20.78 2.21
CA TRP A 266 5.37 20.07 3.47
C TRP A 266 6.34 18.88 3.39
N GLY A 267 6.30 18.09 2.32
CA GLY A 267 7.25 17.00 2.09
C GLY A 267 8.70 17.47 2.08
N GLN A 268 8.95 18.62 1.47
CA GLN A 268 10.27 19.25 1.47
C GLN A 268 10.69 19.72 2.88
N VAL A 269 9.77 20.23 3.69
CA VAL A 269 10.03 20.58 5.10
C VAL A 269 10.35 19.32 5.91
N VAL A 270 9.55 18.25 5.80
CA VAL A 270 9.77 16.98 6.50
C VAL A 270 11.12 16.36 6.13
N ALA A 271 11.57 16.52 4.89
CA ALA A 271 12.88 16.06 4.44
C ALA A 271 14.05 16.82 5.12
N THR A 272 13.89 18.09 5.48
CA THR A 272 14.92 18.86 6.20
C THR A 272 15.08 18.47 7.67
N ILE A 273 14.05 17.87 8.27
CA ILE A 273 14.07 17.46 9.67
C ILE A 273 14.95 16.19 9.81
N PRO A 274 16.09 16.26 10.53
CA PRO A 274 17.01 15.13 10.63
C PRO A 274 16.40 14.00 11.45
N SER A 275 16.38 12.80 10.87
CA SER A 275 15.83 11.57 11.47
C SER A 275 16.58 11.09 12.73
N LYS A 276 17.63 11.82 13.17
CA LYS A 276 18.42 11.52 14.38
C LYS A 276 17.64 11.76 15.68
N LYS A 277 16.55 12.53 15.66
CA LYS A 277 15.73 12.87 16.85
C LYS A 277 14.58 11.89 17.16
N LEU A 278 14.32 10.88 16.31
CA LEU A 278 13.26 9.90 16.57
C LEU A 278 13.70 8.88 17.63
N PRO A 279 12.86 8.57 18.64
CA PRO A 279 13.21 7.63 19.70
C PRO A 279 13.59 6.27 19.11
N ARG A 280 14.69 5.70 19.60
CA ARG A 280 15.26 4.41 19.15
C ARG A 280 14.30 3.23 19.35
N ASN A 281 13.21 3.46 20.08
CA ASN A 281 12.20 2.51 20.54
C ASN A 281 11.10 2.28 19.50
N TRP A 282 10.90 3.21 18.54
CA TRP A 282 9.99 3.02 17.40
C TRP A 282 10.67 2.18 16.31
N LYS A 283 11.03 0.95 16.66
CA LYS A 283 11.45 -0.10 15.74
C LYS A 283 10.31 -1.11 15.63
N VAL A 284 9.27 -0.74 14.90
CA VAL A 284 8.23 -1.72 14.50
C VAL A 284 8.91 -2.74 13.58
N GLY A 285 8.89 -4.01 13.98
CA GLY A 285 9.45 -5.11 13.19
C GLY A 285 10.87 -5.56 13.54
N ARG A 286 11.25 -5.59 14.83
CA ARG A 286 12.21 -6.59 15.30
C ARG A 286 11.47 -7.85 15.76
N GLY A 287 10.84 -8.53 14.81
CA GLY A 287 10.77 -9.98 14.88
C GLY A 287 12.01 -10.51 14.17
N GLU A 288 12.69 -11.51 14.71
CA GLU A 288 13.48 -12.37 13.84
C GLU A 288 12.56 -12.82 12.72
N VAL A 289 12.81 -12.35 11.51
CA VAL A 289 12.43 -13.16 10.37
C VAL A 289 13.40 -14.32 10.50
N GLU A 290 12.97 -15.41 11.15
CA GLU A 290 13.69 -16.66 11.03
C GLU A 290 13.94 -16.80 9.53
N PRO A 291 15.20 -16.98 9.10
CA PRO A 291 15.42 -17.36 7.72
C PRO A 291 14.49 -18.56 7.53
N THR A 292 13.62 -18.52 6.52
CA THR A 292 12.96 -19.73 6.10
C THR A 292 14.10 -20.71 5.88
N VAL A 293 14.28 -21.63 6.82
CA VAL A 293 15.20 -22.75 6.65
C VAL A 293 14.59 -23.44 5.46
N LEU A 294 15.18 -23.19 4.30
CA LEU A 294 15.15 -24.13 3.20
C LEU A 294 15.69 -25.40 3.84
N LEU A 295 14.76 -26.20 4.34
CA LEU A 295 15.00 -27.58 4.68
C LEU A 295 15.41 -28.19 3.33
N MET A 296 16.69 -28.08 3.00
CA MET A 296 17.40 -29.04 2.18
C MET A 296 17.41 -30.34 2.97
N ASN A 297 16.22 -30.91 3.16
CA ASN A 297 16.09 -32.30 3.49
C ASN A 297 16.42 -33.00 2.18
N ARG A 298 17.68 -33.47 2.10
CA ARG A 298 18.01 -34.64 1.30
C ARG A 298 17.02 -35.72 1.69
N ASP A 299 15.97 -35.86 0.90
CA ASP A 299 15.31 -37.13 0.63
C ASP A 299 14.46 -36.94 -0.63
N HIS A 300 14.89 -37.58 -1.70
CA HIS A 300 14.11 -37.77 -2.90
C HIS A 300 12.81 -38.50 -2.58
N GLN A 301 11.68 -37.79 -2.66
CA GLN A 301 10.42 -38.35 -3.16
C GLN A 301 9.72 -37.26 -4.00
N PRO A 302 9.69 -37.40 -5.35
CA PRO A 302 8.99 -36.47 -6.22
C PRO A 302 7.49 -36.79 -6.15
N ARG A 303 6.65 -35.76 -6.30
CA ARG A 303 5.17 -35.81 -6.27
C ARG A 303 4.54 -35.94 -4.88
N SER A 304 4.19 -34.79 -4.29
CA SER A 304 2.85 -34.52 -3.68
C SER A 304 2.78 -33.17 -2.96
N ARG A 305 3.88 -32.62 -2.45
CA ARG A 305 3.83 -31.43 -1.57
C ARG A 305 3.63 -30.07 -2.27
N ALA A 306 4.01 -29.92 -3.54
CA ALA A 306 3.80 -28.67 -4.29
C ALA A 306 2.30 -28.40 -4.58
N LEU A 307 1.47 -29.44 -4.66
CA LEU A 307 0.02 -29.31 -4.80
C LEU A 307 -0.66 -28.91 -3.48
N THR A 308 -0.11 -29.32 -2.34
CA THR A 308 -0.66 -29.01 -1.02
C THR A 308 -0.41 -27.55 -0.61
N ALA A 309 0.79 -27.02 -0.86
CA ALA A 309 1.12 -25.62 -0.54
C ALA A 309 0.37 -24.61 -1.43
N ARG A 310 0.08 -24.96 -2.69
CA ARG A 310 -0.70 -24.10 -3.61
C ARG A 310 -2.20 -23.99 -3.22
N ARG A 311 -2.72 -24.93 -2.41
CA ARG A 311 -4.10 -24.88 -1.88
C ARG A 311 -4.26 -23.98 -0.64
N THR A 312 -3.21 -23.83 0.17
CA THR A 312 -3.32 -23.13 1.47
C THR A 312 -3.44 -21.60 1.32
N GLY A 313 -2.84 -21.00 0.30
CA GLY A 313 -3.03 -19.57 0.00
C GLY A 313 -4.44 -19.23 -0.48
N LYS A 314 -5.04 -20.11 -1.30
CA LYS A 314 -6.44 -19.97 -1.74
C LYS A 314 -7.43 -20.23 -0.60
N SER A 315 -7.12 -21.14 0.33
CA SER A 315 -8.01 -21.43 1.47
C SER A 315 -8.03 -20.32 2.52
N LEU A 316 -6.93 -19.57 2.70
CA LEU A 316 -6.90 -18.39 3.56
C LEU A 316 -7.69 -17.21 2.97
N TRP A 317 -7.58 -16.98 1.66
CA TRP A 317 -8.37 -15.94 0.97
C TRP A 317 -9.86 -16.31 0.92
N MET A 318 -10.19 -17.57 0.66
CA MET A 318 -11.57 -18.08 0.72
C MET A 318 -12.15 -18.02 2.14
N ARG A 319 -11.35 -18.31 3.19
CA ARG A 319 -11.76 -18.11 4.58
C ARG A 319 -11.95 -16.63 4.91
N GLY A 320 -11.09 -15.74 4.39
CA GLY A 320 -11.26 -14.30 4.52
C GLY A 320 -12.55 -13.80 3.87
N MET A 321 -12.83 -14.21 2.63
CA MET A 321 -14.08 -13.87 1.94
C MET A 321 -15.30 -14.48 2.61
N PHE A 322 -15.21 -15.70 3.15
CA PHE A 322 -16.30 -16.33 3.89
C PHE A 322 -16.58 -15.60 5.21
N LEU A 323 -15.54 -15.12 5.91
CA LEU A 323 -15.69 -14.30 7.12
C LEU A 323 -16.27 -12.91 6.80
N MET A 324 -15.92 -12.31 5.65
CA MET A 324 -16.55 -11.06 5.19
C MET A 324 -18.01 -11.27 4.78
N ALA A 325 -18.34 -12.37 4.09
CA ALA A 325 -19.72 -12.71 3.74
C ALA A 325 -20.58 -13.04 4.98
N GLN A 326 -19.98 -13.62 6.03
CA GLN A 326 -20.67 -13.81 7.32
C GLN A 326 -20.89 -12.48 8.06
N HIS A 327 -19.97 -11.52 7.94
CA HIS A 327 -20.16 -10.17 8.50
C HIS A 327 -21.30 -9.44 7.80
N ASP A 328 -21.34 -9.47 6.47
CA ASP A 328 -22.38 -8.85 5.63
C ASP A 328 -23.75 -9.51 5.82
N SER A 329 -23.78 -10.83 6.02
CA SER A 329 -25.02 -11.57 6.34
C SER A 329 -25.47 -11.38 7.79
N ALA A 330 -24.57 -11.07 8.73
CA ALA A 330 -24.91 -10.72 10.10
C ALA A 330 -25.41 -9.27 10.21
N GLU A 331 -24.86 -8.34 9.42
CA GLU A 331 -25.36 -6.97 9.26
C GLU A 331 -26.77 -6.98 8.65
N ASN A 332 -26.99 -7.72 7.55
CA ASN A 332 -28.31 -7.85 6.95
C ASN A 332 -29.34 -8.53 7.87
N LYS A 333 -28.94 -9.54 8.67
CA LYS A 333 -29.82 -10.16 9.67
C LYS A 333 -30.10 -9.25 10.87
N ALA A 334 -29.15 -8.40 11.25
CA ALA A 334 -29.34 -7.40 12.30
C ALA A 334 -30.28 -6.28 11.81
N GLU A 335 -30.18 -5.86 10.54
CA GLU A 335 -31.12 -4.92 9.92
C GLU A 335 -32.52 -5.54 9.75
N GLU A 336 -32.64 -6.82 9.34
CA GLU A 336 -33.94 -7.52 9.31
C GLU A 336 -34.56 -7.66 10.71
N LEU A 337 -33.77 -7.98 11.74
CA LEU A 337 -34.27 -8.02 13.13
C LEU A 337 -34.71 -6.63 13.60
N PHE A 338 -33.99 -5.57 13.22
CA PHE A 338 -34.33 -4.19 13.60
C PHE A 338 -35.57 -3.67 12.86
N ILE A 339 -35.81 -4.12 11.62
CA ILE A 339 -37.02 -3.82 10.84
C ILE A 339 -38.22 -4.62 11.39
N LEU A 340 -38.03 -5.88 11.76
CA LEU A 340 -39.07 -6.72 12.37
C LEU A 340 -39.50 -6.18 13.75
N ASP A 341 -38.56 -5.73 14.58
CA ASP A 341 -38.84 -5.15 15.91
C ASP A 341 -39.60 -3.81 15.79
N ARG A 342 -39.29 -3.00 14.77
CA ARG A 342 -40.05 -1.77 14.44
C ARG A 342 -41.46 -2.06 13.93
N SER A 343 -41.64 -3.13 13.14
CA SER A 343 -42.95 -3.53 12.64
C SER A 343 -43.83 -4.16 13.74
N ALA A 344 -43.25 -4.93 14.66
CA ALA A 344 -43.93 -5.46 15.84
C ALA A 344 -44.39 -4.34 16.79
N CYS A 345 -43.52 -3.35 17.04
CA CYS A 345 -43.84 -2.17 17.85
C CYS A 345 -44.96 -1.32 17.23
N SER A 346 -44.98 -1.16 15.90
CA SER A 346 -46.05 -0.44 15.20
C SER A 346 -47.38 -1.20 15.17
N THR A 347 -47.37 -2.52 15.32
CA THR A 347 -48.60 -3.34 15.34
C THR A 347 -49.19 -3.43 16.76
N GLN A 348 -48.35 -3.40 17.80
CA GLN A 348 -48.80 -3.31 19.20
C GLN A 348 -49.46 -1.95 19.52
N MET A 349 -48.98 -0.85 18.93
CA MET A 349 -49.54 0.49 19.16
C MET A 349 -50.92 0.69 18.50
N LEU A 350 -51.32 -0.17 17.55
CA LEU A 350 -52.64 -0.16 16.89
C LEU A 350 -53.67 -1.09 17.54
N CYS A 351 -53.28 -1.95 18.47
CA CYS A 351 -54.19 -2.83 19.22
C CYS A 351 -54.57 -2.28 20.61
N GLU A 352 -54.03 -1.12 21.02
CA GLU A 352 -54.25 -0.48 22.32
C GLU A 352 -55.10 0.82 22.25
N VAL A 353 -55.92 0.99 21.21
CA VAL A 353 -56.93 2.07 21.10
C VAL A 353 -58.33 1.49 20.94
#